data_AF-A0A2V5VUQ0-F1
#
_entry.id   AF-A0A2V5VUQ0-F1
#
_cell.length_a   1.000
_cell.length_b   1.000
_cell.length_c   1.000
_cell.angle_alpha   90.00
_cell.angle_beta   90.00
_cell.angle_gamma   90.00
#
_symmetry.space_group_name_H-M   'P 1'
#
loop_
_entity.id
_entity.type
_entity.pdbx_description
1 polymer ?
#
loop_
_entity_poly.entity_id
_entity_poly.type
_entity_poly.pdbx_seq_one_letter_code
_entity_poly.pdbx_strand_id
1 'polypeptide(L)'
;MRTFLTITLRGAGKLIALTFWVGGQALFARDTNPSPFQYVWGKAYHILPETHSDESGYFSLCEGLNGRIYVGTAKYGLNSYLVEFDPASETQRIVIDTHRLCGLSSTGYAAQAKIHTRNFVGPSGRIYVGSKQGYRRDGDTSEYPGGYVMVYDPKTDTAENLGMPYRRQGVIDVVADEPRGLIYVVTCEDQHWMLYENRTRVYRELGPMLTPYATTLIDRKGKANALSRDFQLAQYDPVSRKITTRDIMVDGSRFTRLDQNSIPVWQLAADRRTAYLILMNDPTLVEIDLGRSGKTVRANGHGKMIQGRNFDSRGALSIAPDGRIYALVRVDNDTGFGRGYLHHLARFTPRTKKMEDLGVLAVKNPDFFDFSPRADGKPPPFSHGYHRLPDGTLTPLHVH
;
A
#
# COMPACT_ATOMS: atom_id res chain seq x y z
N MET A 1 -9.73 43.66 20.23
CA MET A 1 -10.61 44.75 20.68
C MET A 1 -11.46 44.18 21.82
N ARG A 2 -11.27 44.64 23.07
CA ARG A 2 -11.94 44.08 24.26
C ARG A 2 -13.22 44.88 24.52
N THR A 3 -14.37 44.22 24.55
CA THR A 3 -15.65 44.88 24.81
C THR A 3 -16.07 44.61 26.25
N PHE A 4 -16.30 45.68 27.02
CA PHE A 4 -16.83 45.59 28.38
C PHE A 4 -18.34 45.79 28.35
N LEU A 5 -19.09 44.92 29.03
CA LEU A 5 -20.50 45.12 29.30
C LEU A 5 -20.68 45.37 30.80
N THR A 6 -21.05 46.59 31.16
CA THR A 6 -21.37 46.97 32.55
C THR A 6 -22.88 47.12 32.67
N ILE A 7 -23.53 46.27 33.46
CA ILE A 7 -24.95 46.39 33.78
C ILE A 7 -25.07 46.97 35.19
N THR A 8 -25.81 48.07 35.32
CA THR A 8 -26.06 48.73 36.60
C THR A 8 -27.52 48.51 36.98
N LEU A 9 -27.79 47.81 38.07
CA LEU A 9 -29.14 47.67 38.62
C LEU A 9 -29.29 48.61 39.83
N ARG A 10 -30.30 49.49 39.79
CA ARG A 10 -30.68 50.33 40.93
C ARG A 10 -31.80 49.65 41.72
N GLY A 11 -31.46 49.19 42.91
CA GLY A 11 -32.39 48.82 43.99
C GLY A 11 -31.78 49.26 45.31
N ALA A 12 -32.59 49.81 46.20
CA ALA A 12 -32.18 50.58 47.37
C ALA A 12 -31.00 49.97 48.17
N GLY A 13 -29.92 50.74 48.30
CA GLY A 13 -29.01 50.66 49.44
C GLY A 13 -27.98 49.53 49.48
N LYS A 14 -27.16 49.36 48.43
CA LYS A 14 -25.72 48.99 48.46
C LYS A 14 -25.20 48.75 47.04
N LEU A 15 -24.10 49.38 46.66
CA LEU A 15 -23.45 49.20 45.36
C LEU A 15 -22.65 47.88 45.39
N ILE A 16 -23.09 46.86 44.64
CA ILE A 16 -22.31 45.64 44.42
C ILE A 16 -21.89 45.63 42.95
N ALA A 17 -20.60 45.79 42.68
CA ALA A 17 -20.03 45.62 41.35
C ALA A 17 -19.65 44.14 41.15
N LEU A 18 -20.44 43.38 40.39
CA LEU A 18 -20.03 42.06 39.91
C LEU A 18 -19.31 42.21 38.58
N THR A 19 -18.00 41.90 38.57
CA THR A 19 -17.20 41.87 37.34
C THR A 19 -17.20 40.43 36.82
N PHE A 20 -17.93 40.15 35.74
CA PHE A 20 -17.82 38.88 35.03
C PHE A 20 -16.72 38.96 33.98
N TRP A 21 -15.68 38.14 34.14
CA TRP A 21 -14.72 37.86 33.07
C TRP A 21 -15.37 36.89 32.08
N VAL A 22 -15.84 37.38 30.94
CA VAL A 22 -16.14 36.51 29.79
C VAL A 22 -14.83 36.26 29.05
N GLY A 23 -14.07 35.30 29.55
CA GLY A 23 -12.98 34.70 28.80
C GLY A 23 -13.57 33.96 27.62
N GLY A 24 -13.50 34.57 26.43
CA GLY A 24 -13.83 33.91 25.17
C GLY A 24 -12.82 32.82 24.86
N GLN A 25 -12.93 31.67 25.53
CA GLN A 25 -12.52 30.42 24.93
C GLN A 25 -13.66 30.02 24.02
N ALA A 26 -13.41 30.03 22.70
CA ALA A 26 -14.21 29.24 21.79
C ALA A 26 -14.00 27.77 22.19
N LEU A 27 -14.81 27.31 23.14
CA LEU A 27 -15.09 25.91 23.34
C LEU A 27 -15.73 25.44 22.04
N PHE A 28 -14.92 24.90 21.14
CA PHE A 28 -15.45 23.98 20.13
C PHE A 28 -16.09 22.84 20.94
N ALA A 29 -17.40 22.92 21.11
CA ALA A 29 -18.16 21.81 21.66
C ALA A 29 -17.83 20.61 20.78
N ARG A 30 -17.15 19.60 21.34
CA ARG A 30 -17.04 18.30 20.68
C ARG A 30 -18.48 17.86 20.43
N ASP A 31 -18.80 17.59 19.18
CA ASP A 31 -20.11 17.06 18.82
C ASP A 31 -20.19 15.69 19.50
N THR A 32 -21.00 15.57 20.56
CA THR A 32 -21.09 14.36 21.39
C THR A 32 -21.93 13.26 20.72
N ASN A 33 -22.31 13.44 19.45
CA ASN A 33 -22.98 12.41 18.70
C ASN A 33 -22.06 11.20 18.54
N PRO A 34 -22.50 10.00 18.96
CA PRO A 34 -21.71 8.79 18.79
C PRO A 34 -21.50 8.54 17.30
N SER A 35 -20.31 8.04 16.92
CA SER A 35 -20.03 7.68 15.54
C SER A 35 -21.05 6.64 15.04
N PRO A 36 -21.54 6.76 13.80
CA PRO A 36 -22.52 5.81 13.23
C PRO A 36 -21.90 4.46 12.83
N PHE A 37 -20.60 4.30 13.06
CA PHE A 37 -19.80 3.12 12.77
C PHE A 37 -18.86 2.81 13.93
N GLN A 38 -18.35 1.58 13.96
CA GLN A 38 -17.32 1.17 14.90
C GLN A 38 -15.94 1.59 14.39
N TYR A 39 -15.03 1.87 15.31
CA TYR A 39 -13.63 2.14 14.99
C TYR A 39 -12.77 0.88 15.11
N VAL A 40 -11.85 0.72 14.17
CA VAL A 40 -10.76 -0.24 14.21
C VAL A 40 -9.47 0.52 14.53
N TRP A 41 -9.03 0.41 15.78
CA TRP A 41 -7.90 1.20 16.29
C TRP A 41 -6.55 0.57 15.94
N GLY A 42 -5.69 1.36 15.30
CA GLY A 42 -4.27 1.04 15.07
C GLY A 42 -3.35 2.06 15.75
N LYS A 43 -2.14 1.62 16.10
CA LYS A 43 -1.05 2.54 16.49
C LYS A 43 -0.28 2.94 15.23
N ALA A 44 -0.10 4.24 15.01
CA ALA A 44 0.63 4.79 13.88
C ALA A 44 2.09 5.06 14.25
N TYR A 45 2.99 4.92 13.27
CA TYR A 45 4.41 5.21 13.40
C TYR A 45 4.87 6.04 12.20
N HIS A 46 5.61 7.13 12.45
CA HIS A 46 6.25 7.88 11.37
C HIS A 46 7.53 7.16 10.96
N ILE A 47 7.64 6.82 9.68
CA ILE A 47 8.84 6.19 9.13
C ILE A 47 9.96 7.24 9.05
N LEU A 48 11.18 6.83 9.39
CA LEU A 48 12.41 7.65 9.44
C LEU A 48 12.37 8.87 8.48
N PRO A 49 12.22 10.11 8.99
CA PRO A 49 12.02 11.31 8.17
C PRO A 49 13.09 11.54 7.10
N GLU A 50 14.33 11.14 7.37
CA GLU A 50 15.46 11.28 6.46
C GLU A 50 15.37 10.38 5.22
N THR A 51 14.47 9.40 5.22
CA THR A 51 14.32 8.38 4.18
C THR A 51 13.24 8.69 3.16
N HIS A 52 12.49 9.79 3.33
CA HIS A 52 11.49 10.27 2.39
C HIS A 52 11.54 11.79 2.22
N SER A 53 10.79 12.34 1.26
CA SER A 53 10.75 13.79 1.01
C SER A 53 9.34 14.39 0.93
N ASP A 54 8.34 13.56 0.62
CA ASP A 54 6.98 14.01 0.30
C ASP A 54 5.92 13.20 1.08
N GLU A 55 6.31 12.54 2.19
CA GLU A 55 5.47 11.62 2.97
C GLU A 55 4.77 10.58 2.07
N SER A 56 5.46 10.16 1.01
CA SER A 56 4.90 9.34 -0.07
C SER A 56 5.36 7.89 0.06
N GLY A 57 4.43 6.96 -0.10
CA GLY A 57 4.68 5.52 -0.17
C GLY A 57 3.63 4.85 -1.05
N TYR A 58 3.96 3.67 -1.59
CA TYR A 58 3.03 2.84 -2.32
C TYR A 58 3.55 1.40 -2.39
N PHE A 59 2.70 0.44 -2.00
CA PHE A 59 2.93 -1.01 -2.00
C PHE A 59 4.08 -1.56 -1.15
N SER A 60 5.12 -0.78 -0.86
CA SER A 60 6.39 -1.28 -0.32
C SER A 60 6.37 -1.49 1.19
N LEU A 61 5.62 -2.49 1.63
CA LEU A 61 5.59 -2.95 3.02
C LEU A 61 5.36 -4.46 3.09
N CYS A 62 6.17 -5.16 3.87
CA CYS A 62 5.95 -6.58 4.19
C CYS A 62 6.38 -6.92 5.63
N GLU A 63 5.78 -7.97 6.20
CA GLU A 63 6.25 -8.60 7.44
C GLU A 63 7.27 -9.69 7.10
N GLY A 64 8.50 -9.59 7.61
CA GLY A 64 9.50 -10.64 7.46
C GLY A 64 9.28 -11.79 8.43
N LEU A 65 9.91 -12.94 8.16
CA LEU A 65 9.79 -14.14 9.01
C LEU A 65 10.37 -13.96 10.43
N ASN A 66 11.09 -12.86 10.68
CA ASN A 66 11.59 -12.46 12.00
C ASN A 66 10.63 -11.53 12.77
N GLY A 67 9.40 -11.31 12.27
CA GLY A 67 8.40 -10.43 12.90
C GLY A 67 8.69 -8.94 12.77
N ARG A 68 9.72 -8.56 12.00
CA ARG A 68 10.02 -7.17 11.65
C ARG A 68 9.20 -6.75 10.43
N ILE A 69 8.91 -5.46 10.33
CA ILE A 69 8.25 -4.86 9.17
C ILE A 69 9.31 -4.19 8.30
N TYR A 70 9.23 -4.37 6.98
CA TYR A 70 10.18 -3.81 6.04
C TYR A 70 9.47 -2.87 5.08
N VAL A 71 9.81 -1.60 5.17
CA VAL A 71 9.15 -0.50 4.46
C VAL A 71 10.11 0.09 3.44
N GLY A 72 9.75 0.03 2.16
CA GLY A 72 10.48 0.74 1.12
C GLY A 72 9.99 2.18 1.02
N THR A 73 10.93 3.13 1.03
CA THR A 73 10.61 4.57 1.13
C THR A 73 10.86 5.29 -0.19
N ALA A 74 10.31 6.51 -0.30
CA ALA A 74 10.44 7.37 -1.49
C ALA A 74 11.07 8.73 -1.14
N LYS A 75 12.30 8.97 -1.60
CA LYS A 75 12.99 10.26 -1.49
C LYS A 75 13.26 10.83 -2.88
N TYR A 76 12.30 11.63 -3.35
CA TYR A 76 12.23 12.07 -4.75
C TYR A 76 13.47 12.86 -5.18
N GLY A 77 14.04 12.46 -6.31
CA GLY A 77 15.23 13.08 -6.89
C GLY A 77 16.54 12.73 -6.20
N LEU A 78 16.52 11.88 -5.16
CA LEU A 78 17.68 11.61 -4.31
C LEU A 78 17.98 10.12 -4.17
N ASN A 79 17.17 9.33 -3.47
CA ASN A 79 17.49 7.93 -3.15
C ASN A 79 16.23 7.14 -2.77
N SER A 80 16.38 5.86 -2.49
CA SER A 80 15.37 5.02 -1.86
C SER A 80 15.99 4.08 -0.85
N TYR A 81 15.23 3.79 0.19
CA TYR A 81 15.72 3.00 1.31
C TYR A 81 14.76 1.87 1.62
N LEU A 82 15.30 0.75 2.11
CA LEU A 82 14.53 -0.24 2.85
C LEU A 82 14.76 0.01 4.33
N VAL A 83 13.70 0.33 5.05
CA VAL A 83 13.70 0.54 6.50
C VAL A 83 13.14 -0.70 7.17
N GLU A 84 13.90 -1.26 8.09
CA GLU A 84 13.43 -2.28 9.03
C GLU A 84 12.81 -1.57 10.24
N PHE A 85 11.60 -1.99 10.62
CA PHE A 85 10.90 -1.55 11.81
C PHE A 85 10.64 -2.76 12.72
N ASP A 86 11.03 -2.63 13.98
CA ASP A 86 10.70 -3.58 15.03
C ASP A 86 9.43 -3.12 15.77
N PRO A 87 8.28 -3.79 15.59
CA PRO A 87 7.06 -3.41 16.30
C PRO A 87 7.10 -3.71 17.81
N ALA A 88 8.01 -4.58 18.28
CA ALA A 88 8.13 -4.94 19.69
C ALA A 88 8.96 -3.92 20.49
N SER A 89 10.05 -3.41 19.92
CA SER A 89 10.87 -2.35 20.54
C SER A 89 10.57 -0.94 20.01
N GLU A 90 9.74 -0.83 18.98
CA GLU A 90 9.38 0.41 18.30
C GLU A 90 10.59 1.14 17.69
N THR A 91 11.63 0.39 17.32
CA THR A 91 12.86 0.93 16.73
C THR A 91 12.89 0.74 15.22
N GLN A 92 13.60 1.65 14.53
CA GLN A 92 13.76 1.64 13.08
C GLN A 92 15.23 1.76 12.68
N ARG A 93 15.62 1.15 11.57
CA ARG A 93 16.93 1.35 10.95
C ARG A 93 16.88 1.14 9.44
N ILE A 94 17.80 1.77 8.72
CA ILE A 94 17.99 1.55 7.28
C ILE A 94 18.78 0.25 7.08
N VAL A 95 18.22 -0.68 6.31
CA VAL A 95 18.85 -1.97 5.94
C VAL A 95 19.27 -2.05 4.47
N ILE A 96 18.70 -1.19 3.62
CA ILE A 96 19.20 -0.94 2.26
C ILE A 96 19.26 0.57 2.04
N ASP A 97 20.44 1.05 1.65
CA ASP A 97 20.61 2.30 0.90
C ASP A 97 20.81 1.91 -0.57
N THR A 98 19.84 2.25 -1.42
CA THR A 98 19.81 1.76 -2.82
C THR A 98 21.02 2.26 -3.61
N HIS A 99 21.36 3.54 -3.48
CA HIS A 99 22.48 4.13 -4.23
C HIS A 99 23.81 3.58 -3.75
N ARG A 100 24.01 3.46 -2.43
CA ARG A 100 25.22 2.86 -1.89
C ARG A 100 25.39 1.41 -2.35
N LEU A 101 24.32 0.61 -2.28
CA LEU A 101 24.35 -0.79 -2.70
C LEU A 101 24.62 -0.95 -4.21
N CYS A 102 24.08 -0.03 -5.03
CA CYS A 102 24.22 -0.09 -6.48
C CYS A 102 25.41 0.71 -7.04
N GLY A 103 26.21 1.37 -6.18
CA GLY A 103 27.35 2.19 -6.60
C GLY A 103 26.93 3.43 -7.41
N LEU A 104 25.84 4.08 -7.01
CA LEU A 104 25.25 5.21 -7.74
C LEU A 104 25.41 6.53 -7.00
N SER A 105 25.36 7.62 -7.75
CA SER A 105 25.31 8.99 -7.26
C SER A 105 24.40 9.88 -8.12
N SER A 106 23.47 9.26 -8.85
CA SER A 106 22.58 9.99 -9.76
C SER A 106 21.56 10.82 -8.98
N THR A 107 21.17 11.97 -9.50
CA THR A 107 20.15 12.85 -8.89
C THR A 107 19.03 13.12 -9.89
N GLY A 108 17.95 13.77 -9.42
CA GLY A 108 16.81 14.11 -10.28
C GLY A 108 16.06 12.87 -10.77
N TYR A 109 15.56 12.90 -12.00
CA TYR A 109 14.80 11.81 -12.61
C TYR A 109 15.64 10.54 -12.80
N ALA A 110 16.96 10.66 -12.92
CA ALA A 110 17.87 9.52 -12.97
C ALA A 110 18.11 8.82 -11.62
N ALA A 111 17.66 9.40 -10.50
CA ALA A 111 17.81 8.79 -9.18
C ALA A 111 16.90 7.57 -9.01
N GLN A 112 17.40 6.55 -8.32
CA GLN A 112 16.57 5.50 -7.73
C GLN A 112 15.83 6.12 -6.54
N ALA A 113 14.63 6.65 -6.78
CA ALA A 113 13.99 7.59 -5.86
C ALA A 113 12.89 6.95 -5.00
N LYS A 114 12.54 5.69 -5.26
CA LYS A 114 11.64 4.90 -4.41
C LYS A 114 11.89 3.40 -4.56
N ILE A 115 11.67 2.64 -3.48
CA ILE A 115 11.40 1.21 -3.56
C ILE A 115 9.89 1.06 -3.76
N HIS A 116 9.48 0.39 -4.84
CA HIS A 116 8.10 0.45 -5.35
C HIS A 116 7.50 -0.93 -5.65
N THR A 117 7.97 -1.94 -4.93
CA THR A 117 7.48 -3.32 -5.00
C THR A 117 6.55 -3.62 -3.83
N ARG A 118 5.74 -4.68 -3.88
CA ARG A 118 5.05 -5.20 -2.67
C ARG A 118 5.98 -5.74 -1.57
N ASN A 119 7.27 -5.83 -1.89
CA ASN A 119 8.32 -6.52 -1.12
C ASN A 119 7.97 -8.00 -0.92
N PHE A 120 8.85 -8.88 -1.39
CA PHE A 120 8.59 -10.30 -1.31
C PHE A 120 9.49 -10.96 -0.27
N VAL A 121 8.88 -11.75 0.61
CA VAL A 121 9.61 -12.53 1.62
C VAL A 121 9.73 -13.95 1.10
N GLY A 122 10.96 -14.36 0.78
CA GLY A 122 11.26 -15.72 0.33
C GLY A 122 11.15 -16.73 1.48
N PRO A 123 10.99 -18.04 1.17
CA PRO A 123 11.01 -19.10 2.18
C PRO A 123 12.26 -19.10 3.09
N SER A 124 13.40 -18.60 2.60
CA SER A 124 14.62 -18.43 3.38
C SER A 124 14.53 -17.34 4.46
N GLY A 125 13.57 -16.43 4.34
CA GLY A 125 13.47 -15.19 5.11
C GLY A 125 14.11 -13.98 4.44
N ARG A 126 14.76 -14.15 3.27
CA ARG A 126 15.30 -13.03 2.47
C ARG A 126 14.17 -12.17 1.91
N ILE A 127 14.45 -10.88 1.77
CA ILE A 127 13.49 -9.85 1.38
C ILE A 127 13.92 -9.27 0.04
N TYR A 128 13.07 -9.41 -0.95
CA TYR A 128 13.31 -9.02 -2.33
C TYR A 128 12.53 -7.75 -2.64
N VAL A 129 13.23 -6.76 -3.17
CA VAL A 129 12.69 -5.43 -3.43
C VAL A 129 13.17 -4.88 -4.77
N GLY A 130 12.48 -3.87 -5.29
CA GLY A 130 12.81 -3.25 -6.57
C GLY A 130 12.70 -1.73 -6.53
N SER A 131 13.63 -1.05 -7.19
CA SER A 131 13.67 0.41 -7.22
C SER A 131 13.00 1.01 -8.48
N LYS A 132 12.56 2.26 -8.36
CA LYS A 132 11.91 3.05 -9.40
C LYS A 132 12.35 4.52 -9.32
N GLN A 133 12.23 5.22 -10.44
CA GLN A 133 12.42 6.66 -10.52
C GLN A 133 11.30 7.47 -9.86
N GLY A 134 11.64 8.71 -9.55
CA GLY A 134 10.69 9.71 -9.08
C GLY A 134 9.88 10.34 -10.20
N TYR A 135 9.35 11.53 -9.94
CA TYR A 135 8.76 12.38 -10.96
C TYR A 135 9.83 13.30 -11.55
N ARG A 136 9.78 13.50 -12.87
CA ARG A 136 10.64 14.48 -13.54
C ARG A 136 10.19 15.88 -13.11
N ARG A 137 11.13 16.72 -12.69
CA ARG A 137 10.87 18.11 -12.34
C ARG A 137 11.16 19.03 -13.53
N ASP A 138 10.56 20.21 -13.54
CA ASP A 138 10.80 21.20 -14.58
C ASP A 138 12.30 21.53 -14.68
N GLY A 139 12.83 21.50 -15.90
CA GLY A 139 14.26 21.71 -16.17
C GLY A 139 15.15 20.47 -15.99
N ASP A 140 14.62 19.34 -15.52
CA ASP A 140 15.38 18.11 -15.38
C ASP A 140 15.50 17.34 -16.71
N THR A 141 16.69 17.34 -17.29
CA THR A 141 17.00 16.65 -18.55
C THR A 141 17.62 15.26 -18.34
N SER A 142 17.68 14.77 -17.10
CA SER A 142 18.26 13.46 -16.80
C SER A 142 17.34 12.33 -17.26
N GLU A 143 17.93 11.20 -17.65
CA GLU A 143 17.21 10.03 -18.11
C GLU A 143 17.38 8.88 -17.12
N TYR A 144 16.26 8.21 -16.81
CA TYR A 144 16.29 7.10 -15.88
C TYR A 144 16.97 5.88 -16.51
N PRO A 145 18.05 5.32 -15.91
CA PRO A 145 18.76 4.19 -16.49
C PRO A 145 17.96 2.88 -16.44
N GLY A 146 17.11 2.72 -15.42
CA GLY A 146 16.41 1.48 -15.08
C GLY A 146 16.42 1.24 -13.58
N GLY A 147 15.44 0.49 -13.08
CA GLY A 147 15.35 0.05 -11.69
C GLY A 147 16.21 -1.17 -11.42
N TYR A 148 16.64 -1.33 -10.18
CA TYR A 148 17.42 -2.47 -9.72
C TYR A 148 16.56 -3.41 -8.91
N VAL A 149 16.85 -4.71 -9.02
CA VAL A 149 16.36 -5.71 -8.07
C VAL A 149 17.41 -5.88 -6.98
N MET A 150 16.98 -5.83 -5.74
CA MET A 150 17.86 -5.95 -4.57
C MET A 150 17.29 -6.98 -3.61
N VAL A 151 18.17 -7.58 -2.82
CA VAL A 151 17.80 -8.56 -1.79
C VAL A 151 18.48 -8.19 -0.49
N TYR A 152 17.76 -8.26 0.61
CA TYR A 152 18.30 -8.16 1.96
C TYR A 152 18.08 -9.48 2.72
N ASP A 153 19.10 -9.95 3.42
CA ASP A 153 19.03 -11.12 4.28
C ASP A 153 19.11 -10.70 5.75
N PRO A 154 17.98 -10.76 6.49
CA PRO A 154 17.97 -10.40 7.92
C PRO A 154 18.81 -11.31 8.81
N LYS A 155 19.15 -12.53 8.36
CA LYS A 155 19.95 -13.48 9.16
C LYS A 155 21.43 -13.11 9.15
N THR A 156 21.93 -12.59 8.04
CA THR A 156 23.34 -12.21 7.87
C THR A 156 23.56 -10.71 7.90
N ASP A 157 22.48 -9.92 7.93
CA ASP A 157 22.48 -8.45 7.85
C ASP A 157 23.23 -7.93 6.61
N THR A 158 22.99 -8.59 5.47
CA THR A 158 23.65 -8.26 4.19
C THR A 158 22.65 -8.00 3.08
N ALA A 159 22.98 -7.06 2.20
CA ALA A 159 22.22 -6.79 1.00
C ALA A 159 23.02 -7.12 -0.28
N GLU A 160 22.33 -7.52 -1.34
CA GLU A 160 22.86 -7.88 -2.64
C GLU A 160 22.12 -7.11 -3.74
N ASN A 161 22.87 -6.61 -4.72
CA ASN A 161 22.34 -6.05 -5.97
C ASN A 161 22.27 -7.15 -7.04
N LEU A 162 21.08 -7.41 -7.58
CA LEU A 162 20.86 -8.39 -8.66
C LEU A 162 20.86 -7.76 -10.06
N GLY A 163 21.02 -6.44 -10.16
CA GLY A 163 21.11 -5.71 -11.42
C GLY A 163 19.76 -5.16 -11.90
N MET A 164 19.79 -4.59 -13.11
CA MET A 164 18.62 -4.02 -13.77
C MET A 164 17.96 -5.05 -14.68
N PRO A 165 16.67 -5.38 -14.50
CA PRO A 165 15.98 -6.35 -15.33
C PRO A 165 15.74 -5.83 -16.75
N TYR A 166 15.51 -4.52 -16.90
CA TYR A 166 15.19 -3.89 -18.17
C TYR A 166 15.59 -2.41 -18.15
N ARG A 167 16.17 -1.93 -19.25
CA ARG A 167 16.65 -0.54 -19.37
C ARG A 167 15.48 0.45 -19.38
N ARG A 168 15.63 1.59 -18.70
CA ARG A 168 14.65 2.69 -18.57
C ARG A 168 13.32 2.33 -17.89
N GLN A 169 13.16 1.10 -17.41
CA GLN A 169 11.96 0.67 -16.73
C GLN A 169 12.17 0.64 -15.21
N GLY A 170 11.16 1.02 -14.44
CA GLY A 170 11.15 0.76 -12.99
C GLY A 170 10.87 -0.71 -12.68
N VAL A 171 10.99 -1.11 -11.41
CA VAL A 171 10.54 -2.42 -10.93
C VAL A 171 9.30 -2.24 -10.05
N ILE A 172 8.23 -3.00 -10.31
CA ILE A 172 6.96 -2.92 -9.57
C ILE A 172 6.60 -4.20 -8.82
N ASP A 173 7.18 -5.34 -9.20
CA ASP A 173 7.00 -6.59 -8.48
C ASP A 173 8.26 -7.44 -8.60
N VAL A 174 8.58 -8.16 -7.53
CA VAL A 174 9.68 -9.13 -7.48
C VAL A 174 9.20 -10.31 -6.66
N VAL A 175 9.27 -11.53 -7.19
CA VAL A 175 8.84 -12.76 -6.52
C VAL A 175 9.85 -13.87 -6.78
N ALA A 176 10.43 -14.42 -5.72
CA ALA A 176 11.47 -15.45 -5.81
C ALA A 176 10.92 -16.87 -5.60
N ASP A 177 11.20 -17.76 -6.56
CA ASP A 177 11.09 -19.21 -6.41
C ASP A 177 12.46 -19.77 -6.02
N GLU A 178 12.85 -19.55 -4.77
CA GLU A 178 14.17 -19.92 -4.26
C GLU A 178 14.53 -21.40 -4.48
N PRO A 179 13.62 -22.38 -4.27
CA PRO A 179 13.93 -23.79 -4.56
C PRO A 179 14.32 -24.07 -6.01
N ARG A 180 13.86 -23.25 -6.97
CA ARG A 180 14.21 -23.37 -8.39
C ARG A 180 15.31 -22.40 -8.82
N GLY A 181 15.76 -21.52 -7.93
CA GLY A 181 16.74 -20.47 -8.25
C GLY A 181 16.22 -19.48 -9.30
N LEU A 182 14.91 -19.19 -9.30
CA LEU A 182 14.26 -18.29 -10.25
C LEU A 182 13.71 -17.06 -9.52
N ILE A 183 13.76 -15.89 -10.15
CA ILE A 183 13.09 -14.69 -9.68
C ILE A 183 12.27 -14.09 -10.81
N TYR A 184 10.99 -13.88 -10.57
CA TYR A 184 10.06 -13.23 -11.48
C TYR A 184 10.01 -11.75 -11.14
N VAL A 185 10.10 -10.90 -12.15
CA VAL A 185 10.13 -9.46 -11.99
C VAL A 185 9.13 -8.83 -12.95
N VAL A 186 8.31 -7.92 -12.46
CA VAL A 186 7.45 -7.09 -13.31
C VAL A 186 8.04 -5.69 -13.35
N THR A 187 8.22 -5.16 -14.55
CA THR A 187 8.70 -3.78 -14.72
C THR A 187 7.55 -2.78 -14.73
N CYS A 188 7.86 -1.50 -14.58
CA CYS A 188 6.91 -0.39 -14.68
C CYS A 188 7.32 0.55 -15.81
N GLU A 189 6.35 1.30 -16.32
CA GLU A 189 6.27 1.96 -17.64
C GLU A 189 5.63 1.07 -18.73
N ASP A 190 6.25 -0.04 -19.14
CA ASP A 190 5.72 -0.93 -20.21
C ASP A 190 5.27 -2.33 -19.73
N GLN A 191 5.42 -2.64 -18.44
CA GLN A 191 4.91 -3.88 -17.80
C GLN A 191 5.50 -5.19 -18.38
N HIS A 192 6.81 -5.21 -18.59
CA HIS A 192 7.52 -6.43 -18.99
C HIS A 192 7.53 -7.46 -17.87
N TRP A 193 7.29 -8.72 -18.23
CA TRP A 193 7.44 -9.86 -17.30
C TRP A 193 8.79 -10.53 -17.53
N MET A 194 9.68 -10.37 -16.58
CA MET A 194 11.07 -10.80 -16.66
C MET A 194 11.32 -12.01 -15.76
N LEU A 195 12.21 -12.88 -16.19
CA LEU A 195 12.75 -13.99 -15.40
C LEU A 195 14.25 -13.77 -15.20
N TYR A 196 14.68 -13.87 -13.95
CA TYR A 196 16.07 -13.95 -13.57
C TYR A 196 16.41 -15.38 -13.14
N GLU A 197 17.53 -15.89 -13.65
CA GLU A 197 18.07 -17.19 -13.25
C GLU A 197 19.27 -16.98 -12.33
N ASN A 198 19.16 -17.37 -11.05
CA ASN A 198 20.16 -17.07 -10.03
C ASN A 198 21.54 -17.67 -10.34
N ARG A 199 21.58 -18.84 -10.99
CA ARG A 199 22.83 -19.52 -11.35
C ARG A 199 23.61 -18.77 -12.43
N THR A 200 22.92 -18.25 -13.44
CA THR A 200 23.57 -17.56 -14.58
C THR A 200 23.64 -16.06 -14.36
N ARG A 201 22.84 -15.52 -13.43
CA ARG A 201 22.65 -14.09 -13.18
C ARG A 201 22.20 -13.33 -14.43
N VAL A 202 21.34 -13.96 -15.23
CA VAL A 202 20.82 -13.39 -16.48
C VAL A 202 19.32 -13.15 -16.35
N TYR A 203 18.90 -11.96 -16.79
CA TYR A 203 17.51 -11.64 -17.06
C TYR A 203 17.12 -12.06 -18.47
N ARG A 204 15.92 -12.61 -18.63
CA ARG A 204 15.28 -12.79 -19.92
C ARG A 204 13.80 -12.44 -19.82
N GLU A 205 13.26 -11.91 -20.90
CA GLU A 205 11.84 -11.63 -20.99
C GLU A 205 11.03 -12.92 -21.17
N LEU A 206 9.90 -13.01 -20.47
CA LEU A 206 8.91 -14.08 -20.64
C LEU A 206 7.86 -13.67 -21.68
N GLY A 207 7.26 -12.49 -21.51
CA GLY A 207 5.98 -12.15 -22.14
C GLY A 207 4.80 -12.91 -21.51
N PRO A 208 3.53 -12.60 -21.83
CA PRO A 208 3.04 -11.42 -22.54
C PRO A 208 3.32 -10.13 -21.76
N MET A 209 2.94 -8.97 -22.32
CA MET A 209 2.88 -7.75 -21.54
C MET A 209 1.77 -7.84 -20.50
N LEU A 210 2.07 -7.38 -19.30
CA LEU A 210 1.17 -7.46 -18.17
C LEU A 210 0.30 -6.21 -18.05
N THR A 211 -0.73 -6.29 -17.21
CA THR A 211 -1.50 -5.12 -16.81
C THR A 211 -0.65 -4.17 -15.94
N PRO A 212 -0.91 -2.85 -15.95
CA PRO A 212 -0.34 -1.92 -14.99
C PRO A 212 -0.36 -2.49 -13.56
N TYR A 213 0.78 -2.38 -12.88
CA TYR A 213 0.97 -2.84 -11.51
C TYR A 213 0.67 -4.34 -11.27
N ALA A 214 0.78 -5.17 -12.32
CA ALA A 214 0.66 -6.61 -12.17
C ALA A 214 1.70 -7.17 -11.19
N THR A 215 1.30 -8.22 -10.49
CA THR A 215 2.14 -8.95 -9.54
C THR A 215 2.10 -10.43 -9.84
N THR A 216 3.16 -11.15 -9.49
CA THR A 216 3.31 -12.58 -9.75
C THR A 216 2.86 -13.41 -8.55
N LEU A 217 2.18 -14.54 -8.78
CA LEU A 217 1.92 -15.57 -7.77
C LEU A 217 2.50 -16.92 -8.21
N ILE A 218 3.20 -17.63 -7.31
CA ILE A 218 3.75 -18.96 -7.58
C ILE A 218 2.84 -20.04 -7.00
N ASP A 219 2.15 -20.78 -7.87
CA ASP A 219 1.22 -21.83 -7.45
C ASP A 219 1.92 -23.07 -6.85
N ARG A 220 1.12 -24.04 -6.40
CA ARG A 220 1.57 -25.27 -5.75
C ARG A 220 2.45 -26.14 -6.66
N LYS A 221 2.32 -26.03 -7.99
CA LYS A 221 3.13 -26.74 -8.97
C LYS A 221 4.41 -25.97 -9.32
N GLY A 222 4.61 -24.78 -8.74
CA GLY A 222 5.74 -23.91 -9.03
C GLY A 222 5.56 -23.08 -10.31
N LYS A 223 4.34 -22.99 -10.85
CA LYS A 223 4.10 -22.14 -12.01
C LYS A 223 3.91 -20.71 -11.55
N ALA A 224 4.53 -19.78 -12.26
CA ALA A 224 4.35 -18.37 -12.02
C ALA A 224 3.12 -17.88 -12.79
N ASN A 225 2.28 -17.10 -12.13
CA ASN A 225 1.01 -16.60 -12.64
C ASN A 225 1.00 -15.08 -12.55
N ALA A 226 0.57 -14.43 -13.61
CA ALA A 226 0.41 -12.97 -13.69
C ALA A 226 -0.84 -12.64 -14.52
N LEU A 227 -1.32 -11.40 -14.42
CA LEU A 227 -2.43 -10.93 -15.26
C LEU A 227 -1.88 -10.18 -16.47
N SER A 228 -2.27 -10.61 -17.67
CA SER A 228 -1.90 -9.94 -18.91
C SER A 228 -2.57 -8.57 -19.04
N ARG A 229 -2.12 -7.76 -19.99
CA ARG A 229 -2.75 -6.48 -20.36
C ARG A 229 -4.26 -6.62 -20.67
N ASP A 230 -4.64 -7.76 -21.25
CA ASP A 230 -6.00 -8.13 -21.65
C ASP A 230 -6.78 -8.87 -20.56
N PHE A 231 -6.28 -8.82 -19.32
CA PHE A 231 -6.90 -9.42 -18.13
C PHE A 231 -7.08 -10.94 -18.19
N GLN A 232 -6.17 -11.61 -18.90
CA GLN A 232 -6.06 -13.07 -18.94
C GLN A 232 -5.05 -13.55 -17.89
N LEU A 233 -5.19 -14.81 -17.45
CA LEU A 233 -4.14 -15.45 -16.66
C LEU A 233 -2.99 -15.85 -17.58
N ALA A 234 -1.87 -15.15 -17.48
CA ALA A 234 -0.58 -15.57 -18.02
C ALA A 234 0.08 -16.53 -17.02
N GLN A 235 0.50 -17.70 -17.48
CA GLN A 235 1.13 -18.72 -16.65
C GLN A 235 2.41 -19.23 -17.30
N TYR A 236 3.54 -19.08 -16.61
CA TYR A 236 4.83 -19.67 -16.98
C TYR A 236 5.08 -20.96 -16.19
N ASP A 237 5.36 -22.02 -16.91
CA ASP A 237 5.71 -23.33 -16.34
C ASP A 237 7.24 -23.51 -16.40
N PRO A 238 7.96 -23.51 -15.27
CA PRO A 238 9.42 -23.60 -15.27
C PRO A 238 9.96 -24.96 -15.71
N VAL A 239 9.14 -26.02 -15.69
CA VAL A 239 9.54 -27.36 -16.11
C VAL A 239 9.53 -27.45 -17.63
N SER A 240 8.41 -27.06 -18.25
CA SER A 240 8.29 -27.09 -19.72
C SER A 240 8.83 -25.84 -20.42
N ARG A 241 9.12 -24.78 -19.65
CA ARG A 241 9.53 -23.45 -20.10
C ARG A 241 8.52 -22.79 -21.05
N LYS A 242 7.25 -23.16 -20.94
CA LYS A 242 6.17 -22.64 -21.78
C LYS A 242 5.33 -21.61 -21.03
N ILE A 243 4.82 -20.66 -21.81
CA ILE A 243 3.87 -19.66 -21.35
C ILE A 243 2.52 -19.96 -21.98
N THR A 244 1.46 -19.83 -21.19
CA THR A 244 0.08 -19.92 -21.67
C THR A 244 -0.70 -18.72 -21.18
N THR A 245 -1.61 -18.21 -22.00
CA THR A 245 -2.57 -17.18 -21.64
C THR A 245 -3.98 -17.75 -21.77
N ARG A 246 -4.82 -17.52 -20.75
CA ARG A 246 -6.17 -18.09 -20.69
C ARG A 246 -7.15 -17.08 -20.12
N ASP A 247 -8.34 -17.02 -20.69
CA ASP A 247 -9.42 -16.21 -20.14
C ASP A 247 -9.80 -16.70 -18.74
N ILE A 248 -9.97 -15.74 -17.83
CA ILE A 248 -10.52 -15.98 -16.50
C ILE A 248 -12.03 -15.85 -16.62
N MET A 249 -12.77 -16.87 -16.19
CA MET A 249 -14.22 -16.92 -16.26
C MET A 249 -14.78 -16.79 -14.84
N VAL A 250 -15.27 -15.60 -14.50
CA VAL A 250 -15.95 -15.32 -13.22
C VAL A 250 -17.43 -15.59 -13.42
N ASP A 251 -17.95 -16.59 -12.71
CA ASP A 251 -19.36 -16.98 -12.76
C ASP A 251 -19.87 -17.22 -14.20
N GLY A 252 -18.98 -17.76 -15.06
CA GLY A 252 -19.27 -18.09 -16.45
C GLY A 252 -19.04 -16.97 -17.46
N SER A 253 -18.75 -15.74 -17.01
CA SER A 253 -18.45 -14.59 -17.87
C SER A 253 -16.95 -14.28 -17.89
N ARG A 254 -16.43 -13.82 -19.03
CA ARG A 254 -15.02 -13.42 -19.13
C ARG A 254 -14.77 -12.25 -18.19
N PHE A 255 -13.78 -12.37 -17.32
CA PHE A 255 -13.37 -11.34 -16.41
C PHE A 255 -12.70 -10.20 -17.16
N THR A 256 -13.16 -8.99 -16.91
CA THR A 256 -12.64 -7.76 -17.48
C THR A 256 -12.48 -6.73 -16.37
N ARG A 257 -11.92 -5.58 -16.73
CA ARG A 257 -11.85 -4.41 -15.87
C ARG A 257 -12.45 -3.21 -16.59
N LEU A 258 -12.89 -2.22 -15.83
CA LEU A 258 -13.53 -1.03 -16.40
C LEU A 258 -12.53 -0.18 -17.18
N ASP A 259 -11.35 0.07 -16.59
CA ASP A 259 -10.32 0.94 -17.15
C ASP A 259 -8.92 0.57 -16.61
N GLN A 260 -7.89 1.33 -17.00
CA GLN A 260 -6.51 1.06 -16.57
C GLN A 260 -6.23 1.39 -15.09
N ASN A 261 -7.10 2.17 -14.42
CA ASN A 261 -7.02 2.46 -13.00
C ASN A 261 -7.63 1.33 -12.15
N SER A 262 -8.35 0.38 -12.76
CA SER A 262 -8.72 -0.89 -12.14
C SER A 262 -7.50 -1.82 -12.01
N ILE A 263 -6.55 -1.44 -11.16
CA ILE A 263 -5.35 -2.20 -10.85
C ILE A 263 -5.75 -3.47 -10.09
N PRO A 264 -5.36 -4.67 -10.55
CA PRO A 264 -5.66 -5.90 -9.82
C PRO A 264 -4.74 -6.07 -8.63
N VAL A 265 -5.33 -6.46 -7.51
CA VAL A 265 -4.64 -6.78 -6.26
C VAL A 265 -5.05 -8.18 -5.87
N TRP A 266 -4.08 -9.09 -5.77
CA TRP A 266 -4.35 -10.49 -5.49
C TRP A 266 -3.32 -11.12 -4.56
N GLN A 267 -3.80 -12.11 -3.81
CA GLN A 267 -3.03 -12.85 -2.83
C GLN A 267 -3.28 -14.34 -2.98
N LEU A 268 -2.22 -15.13 -2.78
CA LEU A 268 -2.28 -16.58 -2.85
C LEU A 268 -2.64 -17.16 -1.49
N ALA A 269 -3.68 -17.99 -1.43
CA ALA A 269 -4.05 -18.71 -0.22
C ALA A 269 -3.00 -19.79 0.14
N ALA A 270 -3.04 -20.25 1.39
CA ALA A 270 -2.09 -21.23 1.92
C ALA A 270 -2.07 -22.58 1.15
N ASP A 271 -3.16 -22.93 0.47
CA ASP A 271 -3.23 -24.12 -0.39
C ASP A 271 -2.38 -24.01 -1.67
N ARG A 272 -1.83 -22.81 -1.95
CA ARG A 272 -1.07 -22.44 -3.14
C ARG A 272 -1.81 -22.72 -4.45
N ARG A 273 -3.13 -22.79 -4.41
CA ARG A 273 -4.00 -23.08 -5.55
C ARG A 273 -5.01 -21.97 -5.74
N THR A 274 -5.56 -21.45 -4.66
CA THR A 274 -6.61 -20.45 -4.67
C THR A 274 -5.99 -19.06 -4.56
N ALA A 275 -6.33 -18.17 -5.49
CA ALA A 275 -5.98 -16.75 -5.40
C ALA A 275 -7.24 -15.92 -5.16
N TYR A 276 -7.17 -14.98 -4.22
CA TYR A 276 -8.22 -14.00 -4.00
C TYR A 276 -7.80 -12.67 -4.62
N LEU A 277 -8.72 -12.03 -5.33
CA LEU A 277 -8.46 -10.80 -6.08
C LEU A 277 -9.57 -9.77 -5.83
N ILE A 278 -9.16 -8.51 -5.70
CA ILE A 278 -10.02 -7.32 -5.85
C ILE A 278 -9.39 -6.39 -6.89
N LEU A 279 -10.16 -5.42 -7.39
CA LEU A 279 -9.60 -4.31 -8.17
C LEU A 279 -9.46 -3.09 -7.25
N MET A 280 -8.51 -2.21 -7.57
CA MET A 280 -8.25 -1.02 -6.75
C MET A 280 -9.52 -0.16 -6.58
N ASN A 281 -10.34 -0.06 -7.63
CA ASN A 281 -11.58 0.72 -7.65
C ASN A 281 -12.86 -0.13 -7.57
N ASP A 282 -12.75 -1.45 -7.34
CA ASP A 282 -13.92 -2.32 -7.16
C ASP A 282 -13.61 -3.40 -6.10
N PRO A 283 -14.28 -3.34 -4.93
CA PRO A 283 -14.06 -4.26 -3.83
C PRO A 283 -14.79 -5.60 -4.03
N THR A 284 -15.28 -5.90 -5.24
CA THR A 284 -15.83 -7.22 -5.56
C THR A 284 -14.74 -8.28 -5.44
N LEU A 285 -14.90 -9.20 -4.50
CA LEU A 285 -13.94 -10.27 -4.25
C LEU A 285 -14.14 -11.40 -5.26
N VAL A 286 -13.06 -11.74 -5.95
CA VAL A 286 -12.99 -12.85 -6.90
C VAL A 286 -12.07 -13.93 -6.37
N GLU A 287 -12.49 -15.18 -6.44
CA GLU A 287 -11.70 -16.37 -6.10
C GLU A 287 -11.32 -17.11 -7.39
N ILE A 288 -10.01 -17.26 -7.66
CA ILE A 288 -9.46 -17.83 -8.90
C ILE A 288 -8.76 -19.17 -8.58
N ASP A 289 -9.09 -20.23 -9.34
CA ASP A 289 -8.41 -21.53 -9.24
C ASP A 289 -7.20 -21.60 -10.19
N LEU A 290 -6.00 -21.43 -9.65
CA LEU A 290 -4.74 -21.50 -10.40
C LEU A 290 -4.31 -22.93 -10.74
N GLY A 291 -4.85 -23.94 -10.03
CA GLY A 291 -4.40 -25.33 -10.13
C GLY A 291 -4.95 -26.10 -11.33
N ARG A 292 -6.02 -25.59 -11.95
CA ARG A 292 -6.76 -26.27 -13.02
C ARG A 292 -6.15 -25.99 -14.40
N SER A 293 -5.95 -27.05 -15.16
CA SER A 293 -5.62 -26.99 -16.60
C SER A 293 -6.88 -26.88 -17.45
N GLY A 294 -6.75 -26.34 -18.67
CA GLY A 294 -7.86 -26.21 -19.61
C GLY A 294 -7.70 -24.97 -20.48
N LYS A 295 -8.67 -24.72 -21.36
CA LYS A 295 -8.70 -23.55 -22.25
C LYS A 295 -8.95 -22.23 -21.49
N THR A 296 -9.67 -22.30 -20.37
CA THR A 296 -10.01 -21.16 -19.51
C THR A 296 -9.64 -21.45 -18.06
N VAL A 297 -9.65 -20.40 -17.23
CA VAL A 297 -9.45 -20.45 -15.78
C VAL A 297 -10.79 -20.19 -15.11
N ARG A 298 -11.15 -21.03 -14.14
CA ARG A 298 -12.40 -20.85 -13.40
C ARG A 298 -12.18 -19.89 -12.24
N ALA A 299 -13.11 -18.96 -12.08
CA ALA A 299 -13.21 -18.09 -10.92
C ALA A 299 -14.66 -17.95 -10.44
N ASN A 300 -14.84 -17.60 -9.18
CA ASN A 300 -16.15 -17.35 -8.58
C ASN A 300 -16.17 -15.92 -7.99
N GLY A 301 -17.26 -15.20 -8.19
CA GLY A 301 -17.51 -13.93 -7.51
C GLY A 301 -18.12 -14.17 -6.13
N HIS A 302 -17.65 -13.42 -5.13
CA HIS A 302 -18.20 -13.43 -3.76
C HIS A 302 -18.93 -12.12 -3.40
N GLY A 303 -19.10 -11.22 -4.38
CA GLY A 303 -19.71 -9.91 -4.18
C GLY A 303 -18.76 -8.87 -3.57
N LYS A 304 -19.27 -7.66 -3.34
CA LYS A 304 -18.49 -6.55 -2.77
C LYS A 304 -18.16 -6.81 -1.31
N MET A 305 -16.89 -6.62 -0.94
CA MET A 305 -16.43 -6.70 0.45
C MET A 305 -16.99 -5.57 1.33
N ILE A 306 -17.28 -4.42 0.73
CA ILE A 306 -17.89 -3.25 1.40
C ILE A 306 -18.88 -2.56 0.47
N GLN A 307 -19.94 -1.97 1.04
CA GLN A 307 -20.90 -1.16 0.30
C GLN A 307 -20.47 0.32 0.25
N GLY A 308 -20.94 1.07 -0.74
CA GLY A 308 -20.60 2.49 -0.89
C GLY A 308 -20.35 2.89 -2.33
N ARG A 309 -19.58 3.96 -2.51
CA ARG A 309 -19.22 4.56 -3.80
C ARG A 309 -17.76 5.01 -3.81
N ASN A 310 -17.22 5.22 -5.02
CA ASN A 310 -15.87 5.74 -5.27
C ASN A 310 -14.76 4.99 -4.51
N PHE A 311 -14.82 3.66 -4.58
CA PHE A 311 -13.91 2.75 -3.89
C PHE A 311 -12.45 3.02 -4.26
N ASP A 312 -11.57 2.97 -3.27
CA ASP A 312 -10.12 2.92 -3.49
C ASP A 312 -9.48 2.03 -2.43
N SER A 313 -9.03 0.85 -2.83
CA SER A 313 -8.34 -0.10 -1.94
C SER A 313 -6.83 0.03 -1.99
N ARG A 314 -6.26 0.90 -2.83
CA ARG A 314 -4.82 1.19 -2.98
C ARG A 314 -3.85 0.00 -2.83
N GLY A 315 -4.24 -1.23 -3.15
CA GLY A 315 -3.40 -2.43 -2.97
C GLY A 315 -3.62 -3.24 -1.70
N ALA A 316 -4.48 -2.81 -0.79
CA ALA A 316 -4.69 -3.42 0.51
C ALA A 316 -5.60 -4.64 0.43
N LEU A 317 -4.99 -5.80 0.12
CA LEU A 317 -5.58 -7.12 0.27
C LEU A 317 -4.56 -8.04 0.94
N SER A 318 -4.96 -8.71 2.02
CA SER A 318 -4.12 -9.69 2.71
C SER A 318 -4.93 -10.90 3.16
N ILE A 319 -4.24 -12.03 3.35
CA ILE A 319 -4.82 -13.27 3.86
C ILE A 319 -4.14 -13.56 5.20
N ALA A 320 -4.93 -13.60 6.27
CA ALA A 320 -4.43 -13.94 7.60
C ALA A 320 -4.09 -15.44 7.67
N PRO A 321 -3.25 -15.87 8.65
CA PRO A 321 -2.89 -17.28 8.83
C PRO A 321 -4.08 -18.23 9.03
N ASP A 322 -5.21 -17.71 9.52
CA ASP A 322 -6.46 -18.46 9.68
C ASP A 322 -7.28 -18.63 8.37
N GLY A 323 -6.78 -18.09 7.26
CA GLY A 323 -7.39 -18.12 5.94
C GLY A 323 -8.46 -17.06 5.71
N ARG A 324 -8.70 -16.14 6.66
CA ARG A 324 -9.60 -14.99 6.45
C ARG A 324 -8.92 -13.95 5.57
N ILE A 325 -9.71 -13.36 4.67
CA ILE A 325 -9.23 -12.35 3.73
C ILE A 325 -9.66 -10.99 4.25
N TYR A 326 -8.72 -10.05 4.26
CA TYR A 326 -8.92 -8.69 4.72
C TYR A 326 -8.61 -7.73 3.60
N ALA A 327 -9.46 -6.72 3.44
CA ALA A 327 -9.21 -5.60 2.54
C ALA A 327 -9.45 -4.29 3.28
N LEU A 328 -8.58 -3.31 3.03
CA LEU A 328 -8.84 -1.94 3.43
C LEU A 328 -9.38 -1.19 2.23
N VAL A 329 -10.57 -0.59 2.35
CA VAL A 329 -11.23 0.06 1.23
C VAL A 329 -11.71 1.43 1.67
N ARG A 330 -11.21 2.46 0.99
CA ARG A 330 -11.73 3.81 1.11
C ARG A 330 -13.06 3.93 0.37
N VAL A 331 -14.05 4.55 0.99
CA VAL A 331 -15.36 4.87 0.41
C VAL A 331 -15.75 6.32 0.70
N ASP A 332 -16.67 6.88 -0.09
CA ASP A 332 -17.29 8.17 0.22
C ASP A 332 -17.97 8.14 1.60
N ASN A 333 -17.76 9.20 2.39
CA ASN A 333 -18.43 9.37 3.67
C ASN A 333 -19.83 9.96 3.50
N ASP A 334 -20.81 9.09 3.27
CA ASP A 334 -22.23 9.45 3.16
C ASP A 334 -22.98 9.36 4.52
N THR A 335 -22.26 9.21 5.64
CA THR A 335 -22.87 8.97 6.96
C THR A 335 -23.42 10.23 7.64
N GLY A 336 -23.06 11.42 7.13
CA GLY A 336 -23.32 12.69 7.80
C GLY A 336 -22.40 12.98 8.99
N PHE A 337 -21.55 12.03 9.41
CA PHE A 337 -20.58 12.20 10.48
C PHE A 337 -19.20 12.54 9.92
N GLY A 338 -18.91 13.84 9.84
CA GLY A 338 -17.70 14.35 9.20
C GLY A 338 -17.85 14.56 7.69
N ARG A 339 -16.72 14.73 7.00
CA ARG A 339 -16.67 14.96 5.54
C ARG A 339 -15.54 14.15 4.92
N GLY A 340 -15.57 14.01 3.59
CA GLY A 340 -14.51 13.35 2.84
C GLY A 340 -14.77 11.86 2.70
N TYR A 341 -13.80 11.03 3.09
CA TYR A 341 -13.81 9.59 2.87
C TYR A 341 -13.59 8.84 4.18
N LEU A 342 -14.02 7.57 4.22
CA LEU A 342 -13.77 6.66 5.33
C LEU A 342 -13.03 5.43 4.82
N HIS A 343 -12.10 4.90 5.63
CA HIS A 343 -11.32 3.71 5.32
C HIS A 343 -11.85 2.53 6.13
N HIS A 344 -12.60 1.64 5.48
CA HIS A 344 -13.23 0.49 6.13
C HIS A 344 -12.36 -0.76 6.03
N LEU A 345 -12.14 -1.42 7.16
CA LEU A 345 -11.54 -2.75 7.18
C LEU A 345 -12.63 -3.79 6.94
N ALA A 346 -12.64 -4.38 5.75
CA ALA A 346 -13.56 -5.45 5.38
C ALA A 346 -12.91 -6.82 5.55
N ARG A 347 -13.74 -7.83 5.84
CA ARG A 347 -13.32 -9.22 6.02
C ARG A 347 -14.22 -10.19 5.27
N PHE A 348 -13.61 -11.16 4.61
CA PHE A 348 -14.28 -12.33 4.06
C PHE A 348 -13.80 -13.61 4.75
N THR A 349 -14.72 -14.47 5.16
CA THR A 349 -14.43 -15.79 5.71
C THR A 349 -14.81 -16.88 4.69
N PRO A 350 -13.85 -17.52 4.00
CA PRO A 350 -14.13 -18.48 2.93
C PRO A 350 -15.03 -19.65 3.35
N ARG A 351 -14.80 -20.19 4.55
CA ARG A 351 -15.54 -21.35 5.08
C ARG A 351 -17.04 -21.09 5.18
N THR A 352 -17.43 -19.89 5.58
CA THR A 352 -18.83 -19.50 5.79
C THR A 352 -19.36 -18.59 4.68
N LYS A 353 -18.48 -18.17 3.75
CA LYS A 353 -18.73 -17.15 2.73
C LYS A 353 -19.28 -15.84 3.29
N LYS A 354 -18.95 -15.52 4.54
CA LYS A 354 -19.45 -14.33 5.22
C LYS A 354 -18.58 -13.12 4.88
N MET A 355 -19.23 -12.04 4.43
CA MET A 355 -18.65 -10.69 4.30
C MET A 355 -18.99 -9.87 5.54
N GLU A 356 -18.02 -9.11 6.06
CA GLU A 356 -18.16 -8.29 7.26
C GLU A 356 -17.41 -6.97 7.09
N ASP A 357 -18.09 -5.85 7.36
CA ASP A 357 -17.46 -4.57 7.63
C ASP A 357 -17.06 -4.53 9.11
N LEU A 358 -15.77 -4.47 9.40
CA LEU A 358 -15.25 -4.42 10.77
C LEU A 358 -15.22 -2.99 11.32
N GLY A 359 -15.43 -1.98 10.48
CA GLY A 359 -15.46 -0.59 10.87
C GLY A 359 -14.36 0.27 10.24
N VAL A 360 -14.31 1.52 10.68
CA VAL A 360 -13.45 2.58 10.14
C VAL A 360 -12.11 2.60 10.88
N LEU A 361 -11.00 2.68 10.15
CA LEU A 361 -9.67 2.82 10.75
C LEU A 361 -9.53 4.12 11.54
N ALA A 362 -8.96 4.01 12.74
CA ALA A 362 -8.64 5.14 13.62
C ALA A 362 -7.24 5.03 14.23
N VAL A 363 -6.62 6.18 14.47
CA VAL A 363 -5.27 6.29 15.05
C VAL A 363 -5.33 6.45 16.57
N LYS A 364 -4.76 5.49 17.29
CA LYS A 364 -4.75 5.46 18.77
C LYS A 364 -3.83 6.51 19.40
N ASN A 365 -2.71 6.83 18.76
CA ASN A 365 -1.69 7.78 19.21
C ASN A 365 -1.62 8.97 18.23
N PRO A 366 -2.55 9.94 18.33
CA PRO A 366 -2.68 11.03 17.34
C PRO A 366 -1.51 12.01 17.32
N ASP A 367 -0.55 11.85 18.22
CA ASP A 367 0.71 12.59 18.37
C ASP A 367 1.91 11.90 17.71
N PHE A 368 1.69 10.80 16.96
CA PHE A 368 2.76 10.10 16.20
C PHE A 368 3.48 10.98 15.17
N PHE A 369 2.87 12.10 14.78
CA PHE A 369 3.38 13.09 13.87
C PHE A 369 2.92 14.48 14.34
N ASP A 370 3.79 15.49 14.24
CA ASP A 370 3.44 16.85 14.60
C ASP A 370 2.63 17.50 13.47
N PHE A 371 1.30 17.45 13.60
CA PHE A 371 0.37 18.11 12.68
C PHE A 371 0.20 19.62 12.94
N SER A 372 0.92 20.20 13.89
CA SER A 372 0.76 21.60 14.24
C SER A 372 1.19 22.53 13.09
N PRO A 373 0.52 23.68 12.93
CA PRO A 373 0.94 24.66 11.93
C PRO A 373 2.40 25.09 12.17
N ARG A 374 3.16 25.18 11.09
CA ARG A 374 4.52 25.73 11.11
C ARG A 374 4.47 27.22 11.42
N ALA A 375 5.64 27.84 11.53
CA ALA A 375 5.79 29.29 11.79
C ALA A 375 5.05 30.19 10.78
N ASP A 376 4.80 29.71 9.56
CA ASP A 376 4.03 30.42 8.52
C ASP A 376 2.51 30.21 8.62
N GLY A 377 2.03 29.53 9.68
CA GLY A 377 0.63 29.22 9.91
C GLY A 377 0.07 28.11 9.02
N LYS A 378 0.88 27.49 8.16
CA LYS A 378 0.45 26.39 7.29
C LYS A 378 0.69 25.05 7.97
N PRO A 379 -0.13 24.02 7.69
CA PRO A 379 0.18 22.67 8.13
C PRO A 379 1.55 22.22 7.57
N PRO A 380 2.19 21.21 8.19
CA PRO A 380 3.39 20.62 7.65
C PRO A 380 3.16 20.16 6.20
N PRO A 381 4.17 20.30 5.32
CA PRO A 381 4.07 19.79 3.96
C PRO A 381 3.66 18.31 3.95
N PHE A 382 2.80 17.94 3.00
CA PHE A 382 2.36 16.56 2.79
C PHE A 382 1.60 15.90 3.97
N SER A 383 1.20 16.65 5.00
CA SER A 383 0.45 16.13 6.16
C SER A 383 -1.08 16.01 5.95
N HIS A 384 -1.54 16.07 4.70
CA HIS A 384 -2.97 16.10 4.34
C HIS A 384 -3.61 14.70 4.30
N GLY A 385 -2.83 13.65 4.53
CA GLY A 385 -3.30 12.25 4.51
C GLY A 385 -4.27 11.87 5.64
N TYR A 386 -4.46 12.73 6.63
CA TYR A 386 -5.32 12.49 7.79
C TYR A 386 -6.32 13.63 8.02
N HIS A 387 -7.42 13.30 8.68
CA HIS A 387 -8.39 14.28 9.17
C HIS A 387 -8.93 13.89 10.54
N ARG A 388 -9.61 14.83 11.21
CA ARG A 388 -10.37 14.54 12.42
C ARG A 388 -11.86 14.49 12.11
N LEU A 389 -12.53 13.46 12.61
CA LEU A 389 -13.98 13.34 12.60
C LEU A 389 -14.61 14.22 13.72
N PRO A 390 -15.94 14.44 13.72
CA PRO A 390 -16.59 15.35 14.68
C PRO A 390 -16.35 15.05 16.18
N ASP A 391 -16.09 13.79 16.54
CA ASP A 391 -15.71 13.36 17.89
C ASP A 391 -14.24 13.66 18.25
N GLY A 392 -13.45 14.16 17.30
CA GLY A 392 -12.02 14.45 17.42
C GLY A 392 -11.10 13.28 17.05
N THR A 393 -11.64 12.12 16.67
CA THR A 393 -10.89 10.93 16.28
C THR A 393 -10.09 11.17 15.01
N LEU A 394 -8.79 10.84 15.03
CA LEU A 394 -7.90 10.97 13.87
C LEU A 394 -8.01 9.72 12.98
N THR A 395 -8.33 9.91 11.71
CA THR A 395 -8.51 8.84 10.72
C THR A 395 -7.77 9.18 9.41
N PRO A 396 -7.37 8.18 8.60
CA PRO A 396 -6.84 8.44 7.27
C PRO A 396 -7.93 9.03 6.35
N LEU A 397 -7.58 10.05 5.55
CA LEU A 397 -8.50 10.76 4.66
C LEU A 397 -8.36 10.34 3.20
N HIS A 398 -7.16 10.41 2.62
CA HIS A 398 -6.98 10.23 1.18
C HIS A 398 -6.75 8.77 0.81
N VAL A 399 -5.50 8.42 0.55
CA VAL A 399 -5.08 7.06 0.24
C VAL A 399 -4.40 6.52 1.49
N HIS A 400 -4.46 5.21 1.68
CA HIS A 400 -3.93 4.54 2.86
C HIS A 400 -2.56 3.91 2.60
#